data_AF-A0A7J3IYY5-F1
#
_entry.id   AF-A0A7J3IYY5-F1
#
_cell.length_a   1.000
_cell.length_b   1.000
_cell.length_c   1.000
_cell.angle_alpha   90.00
_cell.angle_beta   90.00
_cell.angle_gamma   90.00
#
_symmetry.space_group_name_H-M   'P 1'
#
loop_
_entity.id
_entity.type
_entity.pdbx_description
1 polymer ?
#
loop_
_entity_poly.entity_id
_entity_poly.type
_entity_poly.pdbx_seq_one_letter_code
_entity_poly.pdbx_strand_id
1 'polypeptide(L)'
;MPRRLPQKTKNIERKPRFSSQRFFDPGSFFQRTPVKVNDELEVVIDDIGSRGDGIARISGYMIFVPKARVGERVKVRILTVNGNYAIAERIESEKEDGE
;
A
#
# COMPACT_ATOMS: atom_id res chain seq x y z
N MET A 1 -8.33 11.61 72.47
CA MET A 1 -8.94 12.50 71.46
C MET A 1 -8.48 12.04 70.08
N PRO A 2 -9.38 11.61 69.17
CA PRO A 2 -8.96 11.26 67.82
C PRO A 2 -8.62 12.54 67.04
N ARG A 3 -7.40 12.64 66.51
CA ARG A 3 -6.98 13.74 65.64
C ARG A 3 -7.76 13.65 64.32
N ARG A 4 -8.62 14.64 64.06
CA ARG A 4 -9.40 14.78 62.83
C ARG A 4 -8.45 14.97 61.65
N LEU A 5 -8.42 14.03 60.71
CA LEU A 5 -7.63 14.16 59.48
C LEU A 5 -8.20 15.29 58.61
N PRO A 6 -7.33 16.12 57.99
CA PRO A 6 -7.76 17.22 57.14
C PRO A 6 -8.38 16.73 55.83
N GLN A 7 -9.50 17.33 55.44
CA GLN A 7 -10.34 16.99 54.26
C GLN A 7 -9.70 17.26 52.88
N LYS A 8 -8.38 17.38 52.78
CA LYS A 8 -7.70 17.89 51.59
C LYS A 8 -6.78 16.88 50.93
N THR A 9 -7.34 15.75 50.50
CA THR A 9 -6.76 14.91 49.44
C THR A 9 -7.85 14.52 48.45
N LYS A 10 -8.67 15.47 48.00
CA LYS A 10 -9.72 15.21 47.01
C LYS A 10 -9.26 15.22 45.55
N ASN A 11 -8.02 15.61 45.25
CA ASN A 11 -7.49 15.58 43.88
C ASN A 11 -6.02 15.15 43.89
N ILE A 12 -5.77 13.89 44.21
CA ILE A 12 -4.60 13.22 43.63
C ILE A 12 -5.14 12.56 42.38
N GLU A 13 -4.91 13.21 41.25
CA GLU A 13 -4.99 12.56 39.95
C GLU A 13 -4.13 11.30 40.03
N ARG A 14 -4.78 10.17 40.25
CA ARG A 14 -4.16 8.88 40.01
C ARG A 14 -3.96 8.80 38.50
N LYS A 15 -2.82 9.32 38.03
CA LYS A 15 -2.30 8.93 36.71
C LYS A 15 -2.38 7.41 36.68
N PRO A 16 -3.08 6.80 35.71
CA PRO A 16 -3.18 5.36 35.64
C PRO A 16 -1.74 4.82 35.58
N ARG A 17 -1.37 4.07 36.62
CA ARG A 17 -0.10 3.35 36.64
C ARG A 17 -0.24 2.26 35.60
N PHE A 18 0.31 2.51 34.42
CA PHE A 18 0.25 1.58 33.30
C PHE A 18 -1.20 1.32 32.86
N SER A 19 -1.80 2.30 32.18
CA SER A 19 -2.76 1.91 31.14
C SER A 19 -1.97 1.11 30.11
N SER A 20 -1.97 -0.21 30.31
CA SER A 20 -1.77 -1.21 29.26
C SER A 20 -2.89 -1.04 28.23
N GLN A 21 -2.82 0.06 27.50
CA GLN A 21 -3.43 0.31 26.20
C GLN A 21 -2.32 0.79 25.27
N ARG A 22 -1.18 0.12 25.36
CA ARG A 22 -0.62 -0.41 24.13
C ARG A 22 -1.36 -1.73 23.88
N PHE A 23 -1.41 -2.17 22.63
CA PHE A 23 -2.02 -3.43 22.18
C PHE A 23 -3.56 -3.32 22.15
N PHE A 24 -4.21 -3.06 21.03
CA PHE A 24 -4.09 -3.73 19.74
C PHE A 24 -4.81 -2.82 18.74
N ASP A 25 -4.09 -2.22 17.79
CA ASP A 25 -4.72 -1.61 16.61
C ASP A 25 -5.22 -2.79 15.75
N PRO A 26 -6.53 -3.11 15.71
CA PRO A 26 -7.03 -4.27 14.97
C PRO A 26 -7.02 -4.02 13.45
N GLY A 27 -6.61 -2.81 13.03
CA GLY A 27 -6.86 -2.26 11.70
C GLY A 27 -5.74 -2.46 10.67
N SER A 28 -4.64 -3.16 10.97
CA SER A 28 -3.52 -3.32 10.01
C SER A 28 -3.37 -4.74 9.43
N PHE A 29 -4.44 -5.55 9.49
CA PHE A 29 -4.52 -6.80 8.71
C PHE A 29 -5.14 -6.61 7.33
N PHE A 30 -5.50 -5.38 6.95
CA PHE A 30 -5.71 -5.07 5.54
C PHE A 30 -4.35 -5.16 4.86
N GLN A 31 -4.06 -6.34 4.32
CA GLN A 31 -3.06 -6.58 3.29
C GLN A 31 -3.18 -5.41 2.32
N ARG A 32 -2.26 -4.44 2.42
CA ARG A 32 -2.26 -3.29 1.53
C ARG A 32 -1.81 -3.84 0.20
N THR A 33 -2.76 -4.31 -0.60
CA THR A 33 -2.48 -4.66 -1.99
C THR A 33 -1.73 -3.46 -2.56
N PRO A 34 -0.52 -3.67 -3.11
CA PRO A 34 0.36 -2.57 -3.50
C PRO A 34 -0.26 -1.71 -4.61
N VAL A 35 -1.34 -2.20 -5.20
CA VAL A 35 -2.05 -1.62 -6.32
C VAL A 35 -3.54 -1.49 -6.05
N LYS A 36 -4.15 -0.42 -6.58
CA LYS A 36 -5.60 -0.19 -6.57
C LYS A 36 -6.14 -0.19 -8.00
N VAL A 37 -7.43 -0.51 -8.13
CA VAL A 37 -8.15 -0.40 -9.41
C VAL A 37 -8.24 1.09 -9.79
N ASN A 38 -8.07 1.39 -11.08
CA ASN A 38 -7.97 2.73 -11.67
C ASN A 38 -6.75 3.56 -11.23
N ASP A 39 -5.79 2.96 -10.54
CA ASP A 39 -4.56 3.67 -10.19
C ASP A 39 -3.63 3.76 -11.41
N GLU A 40 -2.91 4.86 -11.51
CA GLU A 40 -1.93 5.11 -12.57
C GLU A 40 -0.53 5.01 -11.98
N LEU A 41 0.25 4.07 -12.49
CA LEU A 41 1.58 3.75 -11.96
C LEU A 41 2.60 3.68 -13.08
N GLU A 42 3.80 4.16 -12.81
CA GLU A 42 4.96 3.91 -13.66
C GLU A 42 5.59 2.59 -13.28
N VAL A 43 5.70 1.69 -14.24
CA VAL A 43 6.25 0.36 -14.05
C VAL A 43 7.33 0.08 -15.08
N VAL A 44 8.34 -0.69 -14.67
CA VAL A 44 9.35 -1.24 -15.57
C VAL A 44 8.90 -2.62 -15.99
N ILE A 45 8.96 -2.90 -17.28
CA ILE A 45 8.70 -4.24 -17.79
C ILE A 45 9.97 -5.07 -17.65
N ASP A 46 9.92 -6.10 -16.81
CA ASP A 46 11.04 -7.00 -16.56
C ASP A 46 11.12 -8.12 -17.60
N ASP A 47 9.96 -8.59 -18.08
CA ASP A 47 9.87 -9.77 -18.96
C ASP A 47 8.67 -9.69 -19.91
N ILE A 48 8.66 -10.52 -20.96
CA ILE A 48 7.54 -10.72 -21.88
C ILE A 48 7.07 -12.17 -21.79
N GLY A 49 5.79 -12.38 -21.53
CA GLY A 49 5.15 -13.68 -21.59
C GLY A 49 5.03 -14.20 -23.03
N SER A 50 4.82 -15.51 -23.19
CA SER A 50 4.78 -16.17 -24.51
C SER A 50 3.70 -15.65 -25.47
N ARG A 51 2.69 -14.93 -24.95
CA ARG A 51 1.62 -14.30 -25.75
C ARG A 51 1.94 -12.88 -26.21
N GLY A 52 3.11 -12.35 -25.85
CA GLY A 52 3.48 -10.95 -26.10
C GLY A 52 2.95 -9.98 -25.03
N ASP A 53 2.54 -10.48 -23.87
CA ASP A 53 2.14 -9.66 -22.73
C ASP A 53 3.39 -9.24 -21.93
N GLY A 54 3.54 -7.95 -21.64
CA GLY A 54 4.59 -7.46 -20.75
C GLY A 54 4.28 -7.81 -19.30
N ILE A 55 5.28 -8.29 -18.58
CA ILE A 55 5.19 -8.66 -17.17
C ILE A 55 6.02 -7.65 -16.38
N ALA A 56 5.35 -6.92 -15.50
CA ALA A 56 5.99 -6.07 -14.50
C ALA A 56 5.84 -6.70 -13.11
N ARG A 57 6.89 -6.63 -12.29
CA ARG A 57 6.87 -7.16 -10.92
C ARG A 57 7.10 -6.06 -9.90
N ILE A 58 6.10 -5.77 -9.07
CA ILE A 58 6.21 -4.78 -7.97
C ILE A 58 6.08 -5.51 -6.65
N SER A 59 7.14 -5.52 -5.83
CA SER A 59 7.11 -6.10 -4.47
C SER A 59 6.53 -7.52 -4.41
N GLY A 60 6.77 -8.34 -5.43
CA GLY A 60 6.24 -9.71 -5.53
C GLY A 60 4.84 -9.84 -6.14
N TYR A 61 4.25 -8.74 -6.59
CA TYR A 61 2.94 -8.69 -7.23
C TYR A 61 3.09 -8.56 -8.76
N MET A 62 2.41 -9.42 -9.52
CA MET A 62 2.50 -9.43 -10.99
C MET A 62 1.50 -8.47 -11.62
N ILE A 63 1.96 -7.67 -12.58
CA ILE A 63 1.11 -6.79 -13.37
C ILE A 63 1.30 -7.18 -14.84
N PHE A 64 0.19 -7.55 -15.48
CA PHE A 64 0.16 -7.85 -16.90
C PHE A 64 -0.20 -6.59 -17.68
N VAL A 65 0.68 -6.22 -18.60
CA VAL A 65 0.56 -5.04 -19.45
C VAL A 65 0.64 -5.48 -20.91
N PRO A 66 -0.49 -5.53 -21.64
CA PRO A 66 -0.46 -5.89 -23.05
C PRO A 66 0.29 -4.82 -23.85
N LYS A 67 0.95 -5.22 -24.94
CA LYS A 67 1.70 -4.32 -25.85
C LYS A 67 2.86 -3.56 -25.19
N ALA A 68 3.45 -4.11 -24.13
CA ALA A 68 4.64 -3.54 -23.50
C ALA A 68 5.92 -4.27 -23.95
N ARG A 69 7.05 -3.56 -23.97
CA ARG A 69 8.36 -4.11 -24.35
C ARG A 69 9.26 -4.27 -23.12
N VAL A 70 10.08 -5.32 -23.09
CA VAL A 70 11.08 -5.53 -22.02
C VAL A 70 12.04 -4.34 -21.95
N GLY A 71 12.34 -3.90 -20.73
CA GLY A 71 13.28 -2.80 -20.48
C GLY A 71 12.68 -1.41 -20.65
N GLU A 72 11.41 -1.30 -21.03
CA GLU A 72 10.72 -0.02 -21.16
C GLU A 72 10.09 0.40 -19.82
N ARG A 73 10.20 1.70 -19.50
CA ARG A 73 9.37 2.37 -18.49
C ARG A 73 8.09 2.86 -19.15
N VAL A 74 6.96 2.35 -18.68
CA VAL A 74 5.64 2.70 -19.20
C VAL A 74 4.73 3.14 -18.06
N LYS A 75 3.89 4.14 -18.33
CA LYS A 75 2.76 4.47 -17.49
C LYS A 75 1.63 3.50 -17.79
N VAL A 76 1.07 2.90 -16.74
CA VAL A 76 -0.02 1.95 -16.86
C VAL A 76 -1.17 2.34 -15.95
N ARG A 77 -2.39 2.12 -16.42
CA ARG A 77 -3.60 2.25 -15.63
C ARG A 77 -4.11 0.87 -15.27
N ILE A 78 -4.36 0.65 -13.99
CA ILE A 78 -4.84 -0.65 -13.51
C ILE A 78 -6.35 -0.76 -13.79
N LEU A 79 -6.72 -1.78 -14.56
CA LEU A 79 -8.11 -2.07 -14.89
C LEU A 79 -8.76 -2.98 -13.86
N THR A 80 -8.03 -4.00 -13.40
CA THR A 80 -8.55 -5.00 -12.48
C THR A 80 -7.43 -5.53 -11.60
N VAL A 81 -7.74 -5.70 -10.30
CA VAL A 81 -6.83 -6.22 -9.29
C VAL A 81 -7.39 -7.54 -8.80
N ASN A 82 -6.62 -8.62 -8.97
CA ASN A 82 -6.91 -9.94 -8.40
C ASN A 82 -6.00 -10.18 -7.19
N GLY A 83 -6.17 -11.29 -6.47
CA GLY A 83 -5.36 -11.55 -5.26
C GLY A 83 -3.85 -11.62 -5.52
N ASN A 84 -3.43 -12.19 -6.66
CA ASN A 84 -2.02 -12.46 -6.98
C ASN A 84 -1.48 -11.62 -8.13
N TYR A 85 -2.35 -11.01 -8.94
CA TYR A 85 -1.95 -10.26 -10.14
C TYR A 85 -2.95 -9.14 -10.47
N ALA A 86 -2.51 -8.12 -11.18
CA ALA A 86 -3.37 -7.10 -11.76
C ALA A 86 -3.27 -7.09 -13.29
N ILE A 87 -4.35 -6.69 -13.92
CA ILE A 87 -4.41 -6.38 -15.35
C ILE A 87 -4.36 -4.86 -15.45
N ALA A 88 -3.39 -4.35 -16.20
CA ALA A 88 -3.22 -2.94 -16.45
C ALA A 88 -3.09 -2.69 -17.96
N GLU A 89 -3.49 -1.51 -18.39
CA GLU A 89 -3.32 -1.06 -19.77
C GLU A 89 -2.27 0.03 -19.82
N ARG A 90 -1.42 0.00 -20.84
CA ARG A 90 -0.44 1.07 -21.11
C ARG A 90 -1.19 2.36 -21.49
N ILE A 91 -0.91 3.43 -20.75
CA ILE A 91 -1.28 4.78 -21.17
C ILE A 91 -0.08 5.30 -21.95
N GLU A 92 -0.25 5.41 -23.26
CA GLU A 92 0.80 5.92 -24.14
C GLU A 92 0.98 7.42 -23.87
N SER A 93 2.03 7.78 -23.13
CA SER A 93 2.58 9.13 -23.16
C SER A 93 3.52 9.18 -24.35
N GLU A 94 3.14 9.97 -25.35
CA GLU A 94 3.89 10.30 -26.56
C GLU A 94 5.40 10.29 -26.27
N LYS A 95 6.09 9.22 -26.68
CA LYS A 95 7.54 9.26 -26.78
C LYS A 95 7.85 9.94 -28.10
N GLU A 96 8.21 11.21 -28.00
CA GLU A 96 9.10 11.87 -28.96
C GLU A 96 10.42 11.08 -28.97
N ASP A 97 10.46 10.01 -29.75
CA ASP A 97 11.73 9.41 -30.17
C ASP A 97 12.34 10.35 -31.21
N GLY A 98 12.97 11.43 -30.73
CA GLY A 98 13.95 12.19 -31.49
C GLY A 98 15.33 11.58 -31.27
N GLU A 99 15.87 10.92 -32.29
CA GLU A 99 17.13 11.23 -33.01
C GLU A 99 17.47 10.13 -34.04
#